data_AF-A0A2E7AC82-F1
#
_entry.id   AF-A0A2E7AC82-F1
#
_cell.length_a   1.000
_cell.length_b   1.000
_cell.length_c   1.000
_cell.angle_alpha   90.00
_cell.angle_beta   90.00
_cell.angle_gamma   90.00
#
_symmetry.space_group_name_H-M   'P 1'
#
loop_
_entity.id
_entity.type
_entity.pdbx_description
1 polymer ?
#
loop_
_entity_poly.entity_id
_entity_poly.type
_entity_poly.pdbx_seq_one_letter_code
_entity_poly.pdbx_strand_id
1 'polypeptide(L)'
;MPPLTPWKRLRRDITSWPRRVTARQRALPNLILLGAQRAGTTSLHAHIGLHPGVCLSRTKEVHYFDNYQDQGLDWYRSHFPTRRWVEARSRDL
;
A
#
# COMPACT_ATOMS: atom_id res chain seq x y z
N MET A 1 -0.01 11.08 13.30
CA MET A 1 -0.09 12.05 12.18
C MET A 1 -1.46 12.69 12.22
N PRO A 2 -1.61 14.01 12.03
CA PRO A 2 -2.93 14.61 11.88
C PRO A 2 -3.60 14.08 10.59
N PRO A 3 -4.93 13.95 10.58
CA PRO A 3 -5.65 13.52 9.38
C PRO A 3 -5.35 14.47 8.20
N LEU A 4 -5.34 13.92 6.99
CA LEU A 4 -5.15 14.75 5.80
C LEU A 4 -6.23 15.84 5.75
N THR A 5 -5.84 17.04 5.33
CA THR A 5 -6.82 18.08 5.02
C THR A 5 -7.80 17.56 3.97
N PRO A 6 -9.05 18.04 3.97
CA PRO A 6 -10.08 17.48 3.09
C PRO A 6 -9.67 17.48 1.60
N TRP A 7 -8.88 18.46 1.16
CA TRP A 7 -8.41 18.58 -0.22
C TRP A 7 -7.29 17.61 -0.58
N LYS A 8 -6.42 17.29 0.40
CA LYS A 8 -5.40 16.24 0.24
C LYS A 8 -6.05 14.86 0.24
N ARG A 9 -7.09 14.65 1.07
CA ARG A 9 -7.90 13.43 1.08
C ARG A 9 -8.58 13.23 -0.28
N LEU A 10 -9.29 14.24 -0.76
CA LEU A 10 -10.00 14.22 -2.05
C LEU A 10 -9.05 13.90 -3.22
N ARG A 11 -7.90 14.58 -3.32
CA ARG A 11 -6.90 14.29 -4.37
C ARG A 11 -6.41 12.84 -4.30
N ARG A 12 -6.17 12.30 -3.11
CA ARG A 12 -5.74 10.91 -2.92
C ARG A 12 -6.84 9.92 -3.31
N ASP A 13 -8.09 10.23 -3.02
CA ASP A 13 -9.22 9.40 -3.41
C ASP A 13 -9.43 9.41 -4.92
N ILE A 14 -9.39 10.57 -5.57
CA ILE A 14 -9.49 10.70 -7.03
C ILE A 14 -8.38 9.91 -7.73
N THR A 15 -7.13 10.02 -7.25
CA THR A 15 -5.98 9.29 -7.84
C THR A 15 -5.96 7.79 -7.54
N SER A 16 -6.79 7.32 -6.59
CA SER A 16 -7.00 5.89 -6.33
C SER A 16 -8.25 5.33 -7.02
N TRP A 17 -9.18 6.19 -7.44
CA TRP A 17 -10.49 5.79 -8.00
C TRP A 17 -10.41 4.80 -9.17
N PRO A 18 -9.53 4.98 -10.19
CA PRO A 18 -9.39 3.98 -11.26
C PRO A 18 -8.88 2.62 -10.76
N ARG A 19 -8.10 2.62 -9.67
CA ARG A 19 -7.52 1.41 -9.08
C ARG A 19 -8.48 0.68 -8.16
N ARG A 20 -9.53 1.36 -7.66
CA ARG A 20 -10.63 0.72 -6.91
C ARG A 20 -11.42 -0.22 -7.81
N VAL A 21 -11.62 0.12 -9.09
CA VAL A 21 -12.30 -0.74 -10.08
C VAL A 21 -11.59 -2.09 -10.23
N THR A 22 -10.26 -2.09 -10.18
CA THR A 22 -9.43 -3.30 -10.28
C THR A 22 -9.08 -3.92 -8.92
N ALA A 23 -9.71 -3.48 -7.82
CA ALA A 23 -9.33 -3.87 -6.47
C ALA A 23 -9.37 -5.39 -6.27
N ARG A 24 -10.39 -6.08 -6.79
CA ARG A 24 -10.54 -7.55 -6.66
C ARG A 24 -9.39 -8.34 -7.30
N GLN A 25 -8.71 -7.76 -8.30
CA GLN A 25 -7.58 -8.36 -9.00
C GLN A 25 -6.23 -8.02 -8.32
N ARG A 26 -6.24 -7.18 -7.28
CA ARG A 26 -5.04 -6.79 -6.53
C ARG A 26 -4.74 -7.76 -5.40
N ALA A 27 -3.45 -7.89 -5.09
CA ALA A 27 -2.97 -8.71 -4.00
C ALA A 27 -3.25 -8.02 -2.65
N LEU A 28 -3.37 -8.81 -1.60
CA LEU A 28 -3.24 -8.32 -0.23
C LEU A 28 -1.78 -8.48 0.21
N PRO A 29 -1.29 -7.63 1.13
CA PRO A 29 0.05 -7.80 1.68
C PRO A 29 0.12 -9.10 2.50
N ASN A 30 1.24 -9.79 2.36
CA ASN A 30 1.64 -10.92 3.21
C ASN A 30 2.56 -10.49 4.36
N LEU A 31 3.11 -9.28 4.29
CA LEU A 31 3.93 -8.66 5.30
C LEU A 31 3.39 -7.25 5.60
N ILE A 32 3.26 -6.93 6.87
CA ILE A 32 2.91 -5.58 7.33
C ILE A 32 4.04 -5.10 8.23
N LEU A 33 4.74 -4.06 7.80
CA LEU A 33 5.74 -3.40 8.64
C LEU A 33 5.04 -2.49 9.65
N LEU A 34 4.66 -3.07 10.79
CA LEU A 34 4.20 -2.32 11.95
C LEU A 34 5.40 -1.72 12.69
N GLY A 35 5.22 -0.55 13.29
CA GLY A 35 6.27 0.06 14.08
C GLY A 35 5.85 1.37 14.69
N ALA A 36 6.78 1.96 15.43
CA ALA A 36 6.61 3.25 16.07
C ALA A 36 7.30 4.36 15.27
N GLN A 37 6.83 5.59 15.47
CA GLN A 37 7.46 6.77 14.91
C GLN A 37 8.91 6.87 15.41
N ARG A 38 9.87 7.15 14.50
CA ARG A 38 11.31 7.27 14.77
C ARG A 38 12.03 5.97 15.17
N ALA A 39 11.41 4.80 15.02
CA ALA A 39 12.05 3.50 15.27
C ALA A 39 12.83 2.93 14.05
N GLY A 40 13.16 3.75 13.05
CA GLY A 40 13.92 3.29 11.86
C GLY A 40 13.11 2.55 10.79
N THR A 41 11.78 2.58 10.83
CA THR A 41 10.90 1.90 9.86
C THR A 41 11.11 2.36 8.41
N THR A 42 11.50 3.61 8.19
CA THR A 42 11.82 4.13 6.84
C THR A 42 13.04 3.45 6.24
N SER A 43 14.13 3.31 7.03
CA SER A 43 15.36 2.67 6.57
C SER A 43 15.13 1.19 6.30
N LEU A 44 14.39 0.52 7.17
CA LEU A 44 14.01 -0.88 6.99
C LEU A 44 13.12 -1.09 5.76
N HIS A 45 12.12 -0.23 5.55
CA HIS A 45 11.28 -0.24 4.34
C HIS A 45 12.11 -0.07 3.07
N ALA A 46 13.09 0.84 3.08
CA ALA A 46 13.99 1.04 1.95
C ALA A 46 14.86 -0.20 1.68
N HIS A 47 15.47 -0.79 2.72
CA HIS A 47 16.30 -1.99 2.61
C HIS A 47 15.51 -3.19 2.09
N ILE A 48 14.35 -3.47 2.68
CA ILE A 48 13.47 -4.57 2.25
C ILE A 48 13.02 -4.39 0.80
N GLY A 49 12.78 -3.14 0.38
CA GLY A 49 12.39 -2.80 -0.99
C GLY A 49 13.45 -3.09 -2.06
N LEU A 50 14.72 -3.26 -1.69
CA LEU A 50 15.78 -3.62 -2.62
C LEU A 50 15.77 -5.11 -2.97
N HIS A 51 15.13 -5.95 -2.15
CA HIS A 51 15.09 -7.39 -2.39
C HIS A 51 14.20 -7.72 -3.61
N PRO A 52 14.67 -8.52 -4.58
CA PRO A 52 13.95 -8.75 -5.84
C PRO A 52 12.61 -9.48 -5.62
N GLY A 53 12.53 -10.31 -4.58
CA GLY A 53 11.29 -11.00 -4.16
C GLY A 53 10.31 -10.18 -3.35
N VAL A 54 10.57 -8.89 -3.13
CA VAL A 54 9.68 -8.01 -2.39
C VAL A 54 9.04 -6.99 -3.31
N CYS A 55 7.75 -6.74 -3.05
CA CYS A 55 6.97 -5.75 -3.77
C CYS A 55 6.29 -4.83 -2.74
N LEU A 56 6.62 -3.54 -2.80
CA LEU A 56 6.10 -2.56 -1.86
C LEU A 56 4.74 -2.01 -2.29
N SER A 57 3.99 -1.46 -1.34
CA SER A 57 2.79 -0.67 -1.62
C SER A 57 3.15 0.61 -2.38
N ARG A 58 2.19 1.13 -3.17
CA ARG A 58 2.36 2.38 -3.92
C ARG A 58 2.68 3.57 -3.03
N THR A 59 2.16 3.56 -1.81
CA THR A 59 2.43 4.57 -0.79
C THR A 59 3.09 3.86 0.38
N LYS A 60 4.19 4.42 0.88
CA LYS A 60 4.97 3.87 2.01
C LYS A 60 4.08 3.55 3.22
N GLU A 61 3.23 4.50 3.61
CA GLU A 61 2.33 4.36 4.75
C GLU A 61 0.89 4.49 4.26
N VAL A 62 0.16 3.35 4.23
CA VAL A 62 -1.21 3.29 3.71
C VAL A 62 -2.22 3.86 4.71
N HIS A 63 -1.93 3.75 6.01
CA HIS A 63 -2.79 4.24 7.08
C HIS A 63 -4.22 3.65 7.06
N TYR A 64 -4.34 2.38 6.68
CA TYR A 64 -5.64 1.72 6.63
C TYR A 64 -6.17 1.41 8.03
N PHE A 65 -5.33 0.85 8.90
CA PHE A 65 -5.74 0.40 10.25
C PHE A 65 -5.81 1.53 11.30
N ASP A 66 -5.53 2.78 10.92
CA ASP A 66 -5.63 3.95 11.79
C ASP A 66 -6.62 5.01 11.24
N ASN A 67 -6.38 5.56 10.04
CA ASN A 67 -7.05 6.76 9.55
C ASN A 67 -8.07 6.52 8.43
N TYR A 68 -7.99 5.36 7.75
CA TYR A 68 -8.75 5.10 6.51
C TYR A 68 -9.48 3.76 6.51
N GLN A 69 -9.78 3.22 7.67
CA GLN A 69 -10.53 1.96 7.78
C GLN A 69 -11.93 2.10 7.18
N ASP A 70 -12.52 3.29 7.27
CA ASP A 70 -13.82 3.68 6.69
C ASP A 70 -13.87 3.58 5.15
N GLN A 71 -12.71 3.60 4.48
CA GLN A 71 -12.65 3.51 3.02
C GLN A 71 -12.88 2.09 2.48
N GLY A 72 -12.85 1.08 3.35
CA GLY A 72 -13.10 -0.32 3.01
C GLY A 72 -11.94 -1.03 2.32
N LEU A 73 -12.11 -2.35 2.16
CA LEU A 73 -11.05 -3.24 1.71
C LEU A 73 -10.63 -3.01 0.26
N ASP A 74 -11.55 -2.60 -0.61
CA ASP A 74 -11.24 -2.34 -2.01
C ASP A 74 -10.37 -1.08 -2.18
N TRP A 75 -10.55 -0.09 -1.31
CA TRP A 75 -9.63 1.02 -1.22
C TRP A 75 -8.24 0.56 -0.78
N TYR A 76 -8.16 -0.27 0.27
CA TYR A 76 -6.88 -0.82 0.74
C TYR A 76 -6.15 -1.58 -0.37
N ARG A 77 -6.84 -2.48 -1.06
CA ARG A 77 -6.33 -3.25 -2.20
C ARG A 77 -5.76 -2.37 -3.30
N SER A 78 -6.34 -1.18 -3.53
CA SER A 78 -5.89 -0.24 -4.58
C SER A 78 -4.43 0.23 -4.43
N HIS A 79 -3.85 0.10 -3.22
CA HIS A 79 -2.45 0.44 -2.91
C HIS A 79 -1.44 -0.64 -3.31
N PHE A 80 -1.88 -1.85 -3.65
CA PHE A 80 -1.01 -2.99 -3.93
C PHE A 80 -1.03 -3.37 -5.41
N PRO A 81 0.02 -4.05 -5.92
CA PRO A 81 0.05 -4.54 -7.29
C PRO A 81 -1.06 -5.57 -7.58
N THR A 82 -1.29 -5.85 -8.87
CA THR A 82 -2.19 -6.92 -9.28
C THR A 82 -1.59 -8.27 -8.93
N ARG A 83 -2.43 -9.27 -8.62
CA ARG A 83 -1.97 -10.64 -8.33
C ARG A 83 -1.12 -11.20 -9.47
N ARG A 84 -1.60 -11.00 -10.70
CA ARG A 84 -0.86 -11.37 -11.92
C ARG A 84 0.54 -10.75 -12.00
N TRP A 85 0.71 -9.50 -11.54
CA TRP A 85 2.03 -8.86 -11.54
C TRP A 85 2.94 -9.45 -10.47
N VAL A 86 2.41 -9.73 -9.28
CA VAL A 86 3.15 -10.43 -8.21
C VAL A 86 3.58 -11.82 -8.68
N GLU A 87 2.65 -12.61 -9.25
CA GLU A 87 2.90 -13.96 -9.74
C GLU A 87 3.95 -14.00 -10.86
N ALA A 88 3.91 -13.06 -11.80
CA ALA A 88 4.93 -12.96 -12.85
C ALA A 88 6.31 -12.73 -12.24
N ARG A 89 6.41 -11.80 -11.28
CA ARG A 89 7.68 -11.45 -10.62
C ARG A 89 8.20 -12.56 -9.70
N SER A 90 7.33 -13.39 -9.15
CA SER A 90 7.72 -14.56 -8.35
C SER A 90 8.31 -15.70 -9.20
N ARG A 91 8.07 -15.74 -10.51
CA ARG A 91 8.62 -16.77 -11.41
C ARG A 91 10.05 -16.46 -11.87
N ASP A 92 10.46 -15.19 -11.74
CA ASP A 92 11.77 -14.70 -12.20
C ASP A 92 12.85 -14.78 -11.09
N LEU A 93 12.53 -15.38 -9.94
CA LEU A 93 13.39 -15.54 -8.76
C LEU A 93 13.82 -16.99 -8.59
#